data_AF-A0A1M5A9B0-F1
#
_entry.id   AF-A0A1M5A9B0-F1
#
_cell.length_a   1.000
_cell.length_b   1.000
_cell.length_c   1.000
_cell.angle_alpha   90.00
_cell.angle_beta   90.00
_cell.angle_gamma   90.00
#
_symmetry.space_group_name_H-M   'P 1'
#
loop_
_entity.id
_entity.type
_entity.pdbx_description
1 polymer ?
#
loop_
_entity_poly.entity_id
_entity_poly.type
_entity_poly.pdbx_seq_one_letter_code
_entity_poly.pdbx_strand_id
1 'polypeptide(L)'
;MTPTETLNTLNHSYLAIHRKKEDLFWSTYMGTSDAHDQSAQAQTEWTNYLSNPQKIADLKQAITEAEKLIDPQERESTLIGLQGWLAMFQAHAIETPEGNQLKEKLINFEADLFEKKQQHVMTYHDEKGNEVEGSLPVLSSVIRTNDNEQVRQSAHQALMDLEQWLLHNGFLDLVKLRNQFARTLGFDSFFDYSVVKTEQMTSEQLFTILDDFEQRTRPNHQNSLDNLAKEKGEQALQAHNFPFSFAGDVMRQLDPYVPFSQSLRRWVESFGRLNIDYSGAELTLDLLDRKGKYQNGFCHGPIPSFIDQGNWIAAQVNFTSNAKPDQVGSGYDGINTLFHEGGHAAHFANVKMNSPCFSQEFAPTSMAYAETQSMFCDSLLTDADWLKQYAKNAAGEAVPDTIIKQMIDSRQPFKAYTERSILVVPYFERALYQLSDDELTPETVTKLARNMEQRILGLACSPRPLMAIPHLLSDESACSYQGYLLAHMAVYQTRAYFTRTLGYLTDNTEIGPLLAKHYWSRGNHLSHNQTIESLTGERFNAKYLADACNLSAEDAWKIEQQKIADLSSRKRSDVAPLNARIKVVDGDTVISDNLVSDEDLCRRFETYIAEEYGC
;
A
#
# COMPACT_ATOMS: atom_id res chain seq x y z
N MET A 1 -11.90 37.21 13.58
CA MET A 1 -12.07 36.34 12.41
C MET A 1 -13.32 35.52 12.66
N THR A 2 -14.25 35.43 11.71
CA THR A 2 -15.40 34.53 11.86
C THR A 2 -14.92 33.06 11.82
N PRO A 3 -15.73 32.10 12.28
CA PRO A 3 -15.37 30.68 12.16
C PRO A 3 -15.13 30.25 10.70
N THR A 4 -15.93 30.75 9.76
CA THR A 4 -15.78 30.50 8.32
C THR A 4 -14.48 31.09 7.76
N GLU A 5 -14.14 32.33 8.14
CA GLU A 5 -12.84 32.94 7.78
C GLU A 5 -11.65 32.15 8.37
N THR A 6 -11.82 31.59 9.56
CA THR A 6 -10.80 30.76 10.23
C THR A 6 -10.54 29.48 9.44
N LEU A 7 -11.60 28.78 9.01
CA LEU A 7 -11.51 27.60 8.14
C LEU A 7 -10.78 27.93 6.83
N ASN A 8 -11.18 28.99 6.13
CA ASN A 8 -10.57 29.36 4.86
C ASN A 8 -9.09 29.74 5.03
N THR A 9 -8.75 30.43 6.12
CA THR A 9 -7.36 30.77 6.45
C THR A 9 -6.51 29.53 6.71
N LEU A 10 -7.06 28.52 7.39
CA LEU A 10 -6.38 27.24 7.61
C LEU A 10 -6.12 26.52 6.29
N ASN A 11 -7.13 26.41 5.42
CA ASN A 11 -7.00 25.79 4.10
C ASN A 11 -5.87 26.43 3.29
N HIS A 12 -5.86 27.76 3.18
CA HIS A 12 -4.84 28.48 2.40
C HIS A 12 -3.44 28.38 3.02
N SER A 13 -3.33 28.49 4.35
CA SER A 13 -2.04 28.40 5.03
C SER A 13 -1.42 27.02 4.85
N TYR A 14 -2.22 25.97 4.97
CA TYR A 14 -1.77 24.60 4.77
C TYR A 14 -1.31 24.37 3.33
N LEU A 15 -2.10 24.77 2.33
CA LEU A 15 -1.76 24.56 0.91
C LEU A 15 -0.42 25.20 0.53
N ALA A 16 -0.11 26.38 1.07
CA ALA A 16 1.16 27.05 0.82
C ALA A 16 2.36 26.26 1.33
N ILE A 17 2.25 25.69 2.54
CA ILE A 17 3.30 24.90 3.18
C ILE A 17 3.43 23.53 2.50
N HIS A 18 2.29 22.87 2.28
CA HIS A 18 2.20 21.54 1.68
C HIS A 18 2.78 21.52 0.27
N ARG A 19 2.33 22.43 -0.61
CA ARG A 19 2.78 22.46 -2.01
C ARG A 19 4.30 22.60 -2.11
N LYS A 20 4.89 23.51 -1.34
CA LYS A 20 6.34 23.71 -1.30
C LYS A 20 7.07 22.43 -0.87
N LYS A 21 6.55 21.72 0.14
CA LYS A 21 7.09 20.44 0.62
C LYS A 21 6.98 19.35 -0.45
N GLU A 22 5.84 19.20 -1.11
CA GLU A 22 5.63 18.18 -2.13
C GLU A 22 6.43 18.43 -3.43
N ASP A 23 6.54 19.69 -3.88
CA ASP A 23 7.33 20.05 -5.07
C ASP A 23 8.84 19.75 -4.86
N LEU A 24 9.36 20.04 -3.67
CA LEU A 24 10.74 19.73 -3.28
C LEU A 24 10.95 18.23 -3.06
N PHE A 25 9.98 17.55 -2.44
CA PHE A 25 10.00 16.10 -2.27
C PHE A 25 10.11 15.40 -3.63
N TRP A 26 9.24 15.75 -4.60
CA TRP A 26 9.27 15.15 -5.92
C TRP A 26 10.62 15.36 -6.63
N SER A 27 11.08 16.61 -6.73
CA SER A 27 12.30 16.93 -7.48
C SER A 27 13.57 16.29 -6.86
N THR A 28 13.64 16.21 -5.53
CA THR A 28 14.77 15.55 -4.85
C THR A 28 14.70 14.02 -4.93
N TYR A 29 13.53 13.41 -4.74
CA TYR A 29 13.37 11.95 -4.81
C TYR A 29 13.48 11.42 -6.23
N MET A 30 13.08 12.20 -7.24
CA MET A 30 13.26 11.85 -8.64
C MET A 30 14.69 12.14 -9.15
N GLY A 31 15.57 12.68 -8.30
CA GLY A 31 16.95 12.96 -8.67
C GLY A 31 17.10 14.04 -9.75
N THR A 32 16.14 14.96 -9.85
CA THR A 32 16.19 16.11 -10.79
C THR A 32 16.64 17.41 -10.09
N SER A 33 16.86 17.37 -8.78
CA SER A 33 17.32 18.50 -7.98
C SER A 33 18.18 18.05 -6.80
N ASP A 34 19.26 18.78 -6.53
CA ASP A 34 20.11 18.61 -5.34
C ASP A 34 19.62 19.44 -4.14
N ALA A 35 18.39 19.96 -4.16
CA ALA A 35 17.83 20.84 -3.13
C ALA A 35 17.45 20.12 -1.81
N HIS A 36 18.27 19.15 -1.37
CA HIS A 36 18.02 18.34 -0.18
C HIS A 36 17.83 19.18 1.10
N ASP A 37 18.65 20.21 1.31
CA ASP A 37 18.53 21.10 2.47
C ASP A 37 17.19 21.87 2.48
N GLN A 38 16.75 22.33 1.31
CA GLN A 38 15.47 23.03 1.17
C GLN A 38 14.30 22.07 1.39
N SER A 39 14.41 20.84 0.88
CA SER A 39 13.43 19.78 1.11
C SER A 39 13.32 19.43 2.60
N ALA A 40 14.44 19.28 3.30
CA ALA A 40 14.45 19.02 4.74
C ALA A 40 13.82 20.18 5.53
N GLN A 41 14.11 21.43 5.16
CA GLN A 41 13.49 22.62 5.76
C GLN A 41 11.98 22.68 5.52
N ALA A 42 11.52 22.41 4.29
CA ALA A 42 10.10 22.40 3.95
C ALA A 42 9.35 21.26 4.67
N GLN A 43 9.96 20.08 4.79
CA GLN A 43 9.43 18.98 5.60
C GLN A 43 9.28 19.39 7.07
N THR A 44 10.31 20.03 7.64
CA THR A 44 10.30 20.52 9.02
C THR A 44 9.20 21.57 9.25
N GLU A 45 9.06 22.51 8.31
CA GLU A 45 8.01 23.54 8.34
C GLU A 45 6.61 22.91 8.34
N TRP A 46 6.38 21.92 7.47
CA TRP A 46 5.13 21.17 7.39
C TRP A 46 4.85 20.37 8.67
N THR A 47 5.83 19.61 9.17
CA THR A 47 5.69 18.84 10.41
C THR A 47 5.37 19.75 11.60
N ASN A 48 6.11 20.86 11.77
CA ASN A 48 5.87 21.82 12.85
C ASN A 48 4.49 22.48 12.76
N TYR A 49 3.97 22.68 11.55
CA TYR A 49 2.62 23.19 11.36
C TYR A 49 1.59 22.19 11.91
N LEU A 50 1.66 20.93 11.48
CA LEU A 50 0.68 19.89 11.84
C LEU A 50 0.81 19.42 13.30
N SER A 51 2.00 19.52 13.88
CA SER A 51 2.25 19.12 15.27
C SER A 51 1.97 20.22 16.30
N ASN A 52 1.41 21.37 15.90
CA ASN A 52 1.18 22.50 16.80
C ASN A 52 -0.03 22.27 17.73
N PRO A 53 0.16 22.08 19.05
CA PRO A 53 -0.94 21.77 19.96
C PRO A 53 -1.88 22.95 20.19
N GLN A 54 -1.43 24.19 19.99
CA GLN A 54 -2.30 25.37 20.15
C GLN A 54 -3.46 25.36 19.14
N LYS A 55 -3.24 24.79 17.94
CA LYS A 55 -4.27 24.66 16.91
C LYS A 55 -5.47 23.85 17.37
N ILE A 56 -5.26 22.84 18.23
CA ILE A 56 -6.35 22.03 18.80
C ILE A 56 -7.25 22.90 19.67
N ALA A 57 -6.68 23.72 20.55
CA ALA A 57 -7.45 24.61 21.43
C ALA A 57 -8.21 25.68 20.63
N ASP A 58 -7.53 26.30 19.65
CA ASP A 58 -8.11 27.32 18.77
C ASP A 58 -9.29 26.75 17.96
N LEU A 59 -9.14 25.53 17.42
CA LEU A 59 -10.20 24.86 16.66
C LEU A 59 -11.39 24.47 17.52
N LYS A 60 -11.16 23.96 18.74
CA LYS A 60 -12.25 23.68 19.70
C LYS A 60 -13.08 24.94 19.97
N GLN A 61 -12.43 26.09 20.16
CA GLN A 61 -13.12 27.37 20.31
C GLN A 61 -13.87 27.77 19.02
N ALA A 62 -13.22 27.70 17.86
CA ALA A 62 -13.84 28.05 16.58
C ALA A 62 -15.07 27.19 16.27
N ILE A 63 -15.06 25.91 16.64
CA ILE A 63 -16.21 25.00 16.52
C ILE A 63 -17.38 25.47 17.39
N THR A 64 -17.14 25.82 18.67
CA THR A 64 -18.18 26.37 19.56
C THR A 64 -18.75 27.70 19.03
N GLU A 65 -17.93 28.51 18.36
CA GLU A 65 -18.40 29.74 17.71
C GLU A 65 -19.19 29.44 16.43
N ALA A 66 -18.78 28.45 15.65
CA ALA A 66 -19.46 28.02 14.41
C ALA A 66 -20.89 27.54 14.68
N GLU A 67 -21.14 26.86 15.81
CA GLU A 67 -22.49 26.43 16.22
C GLU A 67 -23.51 27.58 16.31
N LYS A 68 -23.02 28.81 16.52
CA LYS A 68 -23.84 30.03 16.68
C LYS A 68 -24.13 30.73 15.34
N LEU A 69 -23.60 30.24 14.22
CA LEU A 69 -23.89 30.77 12.89
C LEU A 69 -25.39 30.66 12.57
N ILE A 70 -25.93 31.73 11.98
CA ILE A 70 -27.37 31.88 11.71
C ILE A 70 -27.77 31.06 10.48
N ASP A 71 -26.95 31.11 9.42
CA ASP A 71 -27.20 30.37 8.19
C ASP A 71 -26.91 28.87 8.41
N PRO A 72 -27.91 27.97 8.25
CA PRO A 72 -27.73 26.55 8.52
C PRO A 72 -26.72 25.87 7.59
N GLN A 73 -26.63 26.29 6.33
CA GLN A 73 -25.74 25.70 5.33
C GLN A 73 -24.30 26.14 5.56
N GLU A 74 -24.08 27.42 5.85
CA GLU A 74 -22.78 27.95 6.28
C GLU A 74 -22.33 27.25 7.56
N ARG A 75 -23.22 27.13 8.55
CA ARG A 75 -22.92 26.46 9.82
C ARG A 75 -22.47 25.02 9.60
N GLU A 76 -23.22 24.23 8.85
CA GLU A 76 -22.90 22.82 8.59
C GLU A 76 -21.55 22.67 7.86
N SER A 77 -21.35 23.43 6.77
CA SER A 77 -20.09 23.42 6.01
C SER A 77 -18.90 23.80 6.89
N THR A 78 -19.01 24.89 7.64
CA THR A 78 -17.93 25.37 8.52
C THR A 78 -17.61 24.36 9.62
N LEU A 79 -18.63 23.75 10.23
CA LEU A 79 -18.41 22.71 11.25
C LEU A 79 -17.69 21.48 10.68
N ILE A 80 -18.09 20.99 9.51
CA ILE A 80 -17.44 19.86 8.85
C ILE A 80 -15.94 20.16 8.63
N GLY A 81 -15.62 21.31 8.02
CA GLY A 81 -14.24 21.69 7.73
C GLY A 81 -13.38 21.84 8.99
N LEU A 82 -13.91 22.51 10.02
CA LEU A 82 -13.20 22.69 11.29
C LEU A 82 -13.00 21.37 12.05
N GLN A 83 -13.98 20.46 12.00
CA GLN A 83 -13.85 19.12 12.59
C GLN A 83 -12.81 18.26 11.86
N GLY A 84 -12.75 18.35 10.53
CA GLY A 84 -11.69 17.69 9.75
C GLY A 84 -10.30 18.19 10.12
N TRP A 85 -10.13 19.51 10.23
CA TRP A 85 -8.87 20.09 10.74
C TRP A 85 -8.57 19.66 12.17
N LEU A 86 -9.56 19.61 13.05
CA LEU A 86 -9.37 19.17 14.42
C LEU A 86 -8.86 17.72 14.46
N ALA A 87 -9.47 16.82 13.70
CA ALA A 87 -9.02 15.43 13.59
C ALA A 87 -7.58 15.35 13.06
N MET A 88 -7.25 16.18 12.06
CA MET A 88 -5.91 16.28 11.51
C MET A 88 -4.88 16.71 12.56
N PHE A 89 -5.08 17.84 13.26
CA PHE A 89 -4.15 18.25 14.32
C PHE A 89 -4.09 17.26 15.48
N GLN A 90 -5.20 16.62 15.86
CA GLN A 90 -5.21 15.60 16.93
C GLN A 90 -4.41 14.35 16.57
N ALA A 91 -4.35 13.98 15.29
CA ALA A 91 -3.56 12.83 14.84
C ALA A 91 -2.04 13.11 14.85
N HIS A 92 -1.61 14.38 14.87
CA HIS A 92 -0.20 14.76 14.69
C HIS A 92 0.41 15.56 15.85
N ALA A 93 -0.38 16.31 16.59
CA ALA A 93 0.11 17.11 17.71
C ALA A 93 0.12 16.31 19.02
N ILE A 94 1.13 16.56 19.84
CA ILE A 94 1.25 16.03 21.19
C ILE A 94 0.99 17.18 22.17
N GLU A 95 -0.07 17.08 22.98
CA GLU A 95 -0.50 18.17 23.86
C GLU A 95 0.36 18.30 25.13
N THR A 96 1.08 17.26 25.55
CA THR A 96 1.85 17.27 26.81
C THR A 96 3.35 17.59 26.59
N PRO A 97 3.99 18.40 27.46
CA PRO A 97 5.44 18.64 27.37
C PRO A 97 6.27 17.37 27.52
N GLU A 98 5.83 16.45 28.39
CA GLU A 98 6.49 15.16 28.59
C GLU A 98 6.43 14.29 27.34
N GLY A 99 5.25 14.20 26.69
CA GLY A 99 5.09 13.45 25.45
C GLY A 99 5.96 14.01 24.32
N ASN A 100 6.07 15.34 24.19
CA ASN A 100 6.95 15.97 23.21
C ASN A 100 8.43 15.63 23.44
N GLN A 101 8.90 15.66 24.69
CA GLN A 101 10.28 15.28 25.02
C GLN A 101 10.56 13.81 24.72
N LEU A 102 9.60 12.91 24.97
CA LEU A 102 9.74 11.50 24.63
C LEU A 102 9.71 11.29 23.12
N LYS A 103 8.90 12.05 22.37
CA LYS A 103 8.86 11.98 20.91
C LYS A 103 10.18 12.42 20.28
N GLU A 104 10.77 13.50 20.77
CA GLU A 104 12.10 13.96 20.33
C GLU A 104 13.17 12.90 20.62
N LYS A 105 13.14 12.28 21.80
CA LYS A 105 14.02 11.14 22.13
C LYS A 105 13.82 9.95 21.19
N LEU A 106 12.58 9.61 20.84
CA LEU A 106 12.28 8.54 19.89
C LEU A 106 12.86 8.84 18.50
N ILE A 107 12.67 10.05 17.98
CA ILE A 107 13.20 10.45 16.67
C ILE A 107 14.72 10.30 16.63
N ASN A 108 15.42 10.80 17.67
CA ASN A 108 16.87 10.68 17.76
C ASN A 108 17.32 9.22 17.89
N PHE A 109 16.62 8.43 18.72
CA PHE A 109 16.94 7.02 18.91
C PHE A 109 16.77 6.21 17.61
N GLU A 110 15.70 6.45 16.86
CA GLU A 110 15.44 5.80 15.58
C GLU A 110 16.49 6.18 14.53
N ALA A 111 16.90 7.46 14.49
CA ALA A 111 17.99 7.89 13.62
C ALA A 111 19.31 7.17 13.93
N ASP A 112 19.68 7.07 15.21
CA ASP A 112 20.88 6.35 15.66
C ASP A 112 20.82 4.86 15.31
N LEU A 113 19.66 4.22 15.54
CA LEU A 113 19.47 2.80 15.21
C LEU A 113 19.51 2.57 13.70
N PHE A 114 18.93 3.47 12.92
CA PHE A 114 18.96 3.44 11.46
C PHE A 114 20.39 3.57 10.93
N GLU A 115 21.19 4.49 11.47
CA GLU A 115 22.60 4.64 11.10
C GLU A 115 23.39 3.35 11.39
N LYS A 116 23.24 2.78 12.60
CA LYS A 116 23.87 1.49 12.96
C LYS A 116 23.46 0.38 12.00
N LYS A 117 22.19 0.33 11.62
CA LYS A 117 21.66 -0.69 10.69
C LYS A 117 22.21 -0.50 9.28
N GLN A 118 22.34 0.74 8.79
CA GLN A 118 22.96 1.00 7.50
C GLN A 118 24.42 0.54 7.45
N GLN A 119 25.13 0.59 8.57
CA GLN A 119 26.51 0.10 8.70
C GLN A 119 26.60 -1.43 8.90
N HIS A 120 25.48 -2.10 9.15
CA HIS A 120 25.45 -3.56 9.30
C HIS A 120 25.35 -4.25 7.94
N VAL A 121 26.48 -4.84 7.52
CA VAL A 121 26.56 -5.63 6.30
C VAL A 121 26.06 -7.04 6.57
N MET A 122 25.04 -7.47 5.81
CA MET A 122 24.58 -8.86 5.78
C MET A 122 25.27 -9.60 4.64
N THR A 123 25.76 -10.80 4.91
CA THR A 123 26.44 -11.66 3.93
C THR A 123 25.78 -13.04 3.83
N TYR A 124 25.88 -13.66 2.66
CA TYR A 124 25.48 -15.05 2.42
C TYR A 124 26.52 -15.75 1.52
N HIS A 125 26.44 -17.07 1.39
CA HIS A 125 27.36 -17.82 0.53
C HIS A 125 26.74 -18.05 -0.85
N ASP A 126 27.45 -17.64 -1.91
CA ASP A 126 27.05 -17.89 -3.29
C ASP A 126 27.24 -19.37 -3.72
N GLU A 127 26.87 -19.71 -4.95
CA GLU A 127 27.01 -21.07 -5.49
C GLU A 127 28.46 -21.57 -5.58
N LYS A 128 29.43 -20.66 -5.55
CA LYS A 128 30.88 -20.96 -5.55
C LYS A 128 31.44 -21.05 -4.13
N GLY A 129 30.62 -20.82 -3.11
CA GLY A 129 31.00 -20.79 -1.71
C GLY A 129 31.70 -19.49 -1.29
N ASN A 130 31.65 -18.43 -2.09
CA ASN A 130 32.18 -17.12 -1.70
C ASN A 130 31.17 -16.40 -0.81
N GLU A 131 31.67 -15.71 0.20
CA GLU A 131 30.88 -14.77 0.99
C GLU A 131 30.61 -13.52 0.15
N VAL A 132 29.33 -13.17 -0.01
CA VAL A 132 28.86 -12.03 -0.80
C VAL A 132 27.83 -11.22 -0.01
N GLU A 133 27.82 -9.91 -0.21
CA GLU A 133 26.83 -9.02 0.42
C GLU A 133 25.43 -9.27 -0.14
N GLY A 134 24.43 -9.23 0.73
CA GLY A 134 23.03 -9.41 0.35
C GLY A 134 22.13 -8.43 1.10
N SER A 135 21.51 -7.49 0.39
CA SER A 135 20.43 -6.67 0.94
C SER A 135 19.16 -7.49 1.19
N LEU A 136 18.19 -6.97 1.96
CA LEU A 136 16.93 -7.69 2.24
C LEU A 136 16.20 -8.17 0.96
N PRO A 137 16.07 -7.36 -0.12
CA PRO A 137 15.48 -7.83 -1.38
C PRO A 137 16.30 -8.92 -2.05
N VAL A 138 17.64 -8.82 -2.02
CA VAL A 138 18.54 -9.82 -2.60
C VAL A 138 18.38 -11.16 -1.86
N LEU A 139 18.48 -11.16 -0.54
CA LEU A 139 18.31 -12.37 0.28
C LEU A 139 16.95 -13.02 0.06
N SER A 140 15.87 -12.22 0.02
CA SER A 140 14.52 -12.71 -0.26
C SER A 140 14.39 -13.32 -1.65
N SER A 141 15.04 -12.73 -2.66
CA SER A 141 15.07 -13.27 -4.02
C SER A 141 15.83 -14.59 -4.10
N VAL A 142 17.00 -14.67 -3.45
CA VAL A 142 17.83 -15.88 -3.36
C VAL A 142 17.04 -17.03 -2.72
N ILE A 143 16.40 -16.79 -1.56
CA ILE A 143 15.57 -17.78 -0.87
C ILE A 143 14.43 -18.30 -1.75
N ARG A 144 13.86 -17.45 -2.62
CA ARG A 144 12.73 -17.82 -3.47
C ARG A 144 13.12 -18.55 -4.75
N THR A 145 14.31 -18.26 -5.31
CA THR A 145 14.61 -18.59 -6.71
C THR A 145 15.90 -19.37 -6.94
N ASN A 146 16.85 -19.39 -6.01
CA ASN A 146 18.12 -20.07 -6.23
C ASN A 146 17.96 -21.59 -6.14
N ASP A 147 18.48 -22.35 -7.10
CA ASP A 147 18.34 -23.80 -7.17
C ASP A 147 19.15 -24.54 -6.10
N ASN A 148 20.22 -23.93 -5.57
CA ASN A 148 21.07 -24.53 -4.54
C ASN A 148 20.53 -24.30 -3.13
N GLU A 149 20.13 -25.38 -2.45
CA GLU A 149 19.58 -25.33 -1.09
C GLU A 149 20.53 -24.70 -0.07
N GLN A 150 21.84 -24.96 -0.16
CA GLN A 150 22.81 -24.41 0.78
C GLN A 150 22.93 -22.89 0.65
N VAL A 151 22.82 -22.38 -0.58
CA VAL A 151 22.78 -20.94 -0.85
C VAL A 151 21.53 -20.33 -0.23
N ARG A 152 20.35 -20.93 -0.47
CA ARG A 152 19.08 -20.48 0.16
C ARG A 152 19.16 -20.50 1.69
N GLN A 153 19.71 -21.57 2.27
CA GLN A 153 19.89 -21.70 3.72
C GLN A 153 20.79 -20.61 4.27
N SER A 154 21.93 -20.32 3.62
CA SER A 154 22.83 -19.25 4.05
C SER A 154 22.18 -17.87 3.96
N ALA A 155 21.38 -17.62 2.93
CA ALA A 155 20.64 -16.36 2.77
C ALA A 155 19.54 -16.19 3.84
N HIS A 156 18.85 -17.28 4.19
CA HIS A 156 17.87 -17.25 5.29
C HIS A 156 18.53 -17.08 6.65
N GLN A 157 19.69 -17.71 6.88
CA GLN A 157 20.48 -17.51 8.08
C GLN A 157 20.88 -16.05 8.26
N ALA A 158 21.29 -15.36 7.18
CA ALA A 158 21.60 -13.93 7.22
C ALA A 158 20.41 -13.07 7.71
N LEU A 159 19.17 -13.44 7.37
CA LEU A 159 17.97 -12.77 7.88
C LEU A 159 17.74 -13.04 9.38
N MET A 160 18.00 -14.25 9.85
CA MET A 160 17.91 -14.59 11.28
C MET A 160 19.02 -13.90 12.09
N ASP A 161 20.22 -13.79 11.53
CA ASP A 161 21.35 -13.09 12.14
C ASP A 161 21.05 -11.59 12.27
N LEU A 162 20.32 -11.00 11.30
CA LEU A 162 19.79 -9.64 11.43
C LEU A 162 18.82 -9.51 12.62
N GLU A 163 17.92 -10.47 12.84
CA GLU A 163 17.02 -10.43 14.02
C GLU A 163 17.84 -10.37 15.31
N GLN A 164 18.86 -11.24 15.42
CA GLN A 164 19.73 -11.26 16.60
C GLN A 164 20.54 -9.98 16.73
N TRP A 165 21.05 -9.43 15.62
CA TRP A 165 21.74 -8.16 15.62
C TRP A 165 20.84 -7.05 16.16
N LEU A 166 19.60 -6.94 15.69
CA LEU A 166 18.63 -5.92 16.16
C LEU A 166 18.36 -6.01 17.66
N LEU A 167 18.15 -7.23 18.18
CA LEU A 167 17.90 -7.47 19.60
C LEU A 167 19.06 -7.02 20.50
N HIS A 168 20.29 -7.03 20.00
CA HIS A 168 21.49 -6.61 20.73
C HIS A 168 21.93 -5.17 20.42
N ASN A 169 21.27 -4.47 19.49
CA ASN A 169 21.69 -3.14 19.01
C ASN A 169 20.65 -2.03 19.20
N GLY A 170 19.64 -2.25 20.05
CA GLY A 170 18.74 -1.20 20.52
C GLY A 170 17.26 -1.41 20.21
N PHE A 171 16.88 -2.50 19.53
CA PHE A 171 15.46 -2.75 19.23
C PHE A 171 14.60 -2.89 20.51
N LEU A 172 15.12 -3.55 21.54
CA LEU A 172 14.41 -3.72 22.82
C LEU A 172 14.23 -2.39 23.56
N ASP A 173 15.24 -1.53 23.53
CA ASP A 173 15.18 -0.19 24.14
C ASP A 173 14.20 0.72 23.39
N LEU A 174 14.15 0.60 22.06
CA LEU A 174 13.14 1.28 21.24
C LEU A 174 11.72 0.89 21.63
N VAL A 175 11.46 -0.42 21.83
CA VAL A 175 10.15 -0.92 22.28
C VAL A 175 9.76 -0.32 23.64
N LYS A 176 10.69 -0.30 24.61
CA LYS A 176 10.48 0.30 25.93
C LYS A 176 10.16 1.79 25.83
N LEU A 177 10.95 2.53 25.05
CA LEU A 177 10.76 3.97 24.87
C LEU A 177 9.43 4.30 24.20
N ARG A 178 9.01 3.52 23.20
CA ARG A 178 7.70 3.64 22.54
C ARG A 178 6.54 3.38 23.51
N ASN A 179 6.64 2.35 24.35
CA ASN A 179 5.64 2.09 25.39
C ASN A 179 5.60 3.20 26.44
N GLN A 180 6.76 3.74 26.85
CA GLN A 180 6.81 4.88 27.75
C GLN A 180 6.08 6.08 27.14
N PHE A 181 6.36 6.40 25.88
CA PHE A 181 5.68 7.47 25.14
C PHE A 181 4.16 7.26 25.11
N ALA A 182 3.69 6.10 24.67
CA ALA A 182 2.27 5.80 24.57
C ALA A 182 1.53 5.93 25.91
N ARG A 183 2.17 5.49 27.02
CA ARG A 183 1.62 5.61 28.38
C ARG A 183 1.44 7.06 28.83
N THR A 184 2.33 7.98 28.42
CA THR A 184 2.15 9.41 28.72
C THR A 184 0.93 10.02 28.01
N LEU A 185 0.46 9.38 26.94
CA LEU A 185 -0.73 9.77 26.19
C LEU A 185 -2.00 9.02 26.67
N GLY A 186 -1.88 8.16 27.69
CA GLY A 186 -3.00 7.43 28.28
C GLY A 186 -3.32 6.09 27.61
N PHE A 187 -2.41 5.55 26.79
CA PHE A 187 -2.55 4.22 26.18
C PHE A 187 -1.77 3.16 26.96
N ASP A 188 -2.26 1.91 26.95
CA ASP A 188 -1.61 0.79 27.65
C ASP A 188 -0.27 0.42 26.99
N SER A 189 -0.22 0.48 25.66
CA SER A 189 0.94 0.15 24.85
C SER A 189 1.05 1.03 23.59
N PHE A 190 2.23 1.02 22.96
CA PHE A 190 2.43 1.71 21.68
C PHE A 190 1.55 1.15 20.57
N PHE A 191 1.28 -0.16 20.57
CA PHE A 191 0.36 -0.77 19.61
C PHE A 191 -1.04 -0.16 19.70
N ASP A 192 -1.57 0.03 20.91
CA ASP A 192 -2.90 0.63 21.12
C ASP A 192 -2.95 2.09 20.67
N TYR A 193 -1.90 2.85 20.95
CA TYR A 193 -1.75 4.21 20.45
C TYR A 193 -1.76 4.27 18.92
N SER A 194 -0.92 3.45 18.26
CA SER A 194 -0.78 3.46 16.81
C SER A 194 -2.07 3.08 16.10
N VAL A 195 -2.77 2.02 16.54
CA VAL A 195 -4.01 1.57 15.90
C VAL A 195 -5.12 2.63 15.99
N VAL A 196 -5.25 3.32 17.14
CA VAL A 196 -6.22 4.41 17.28
C VAL A 196 -5.86 5.59 16.37
N LYS A 197 -4.58 5.95 16.31
CA LYS A 197 -4.09 7.06 15.48
C LYS A 197 -4.29 6.79 13.99
N THR A 198 -3.97 5.59 13.50
CA THR A 198 -3.92 5.31 12.06
C THR A 198 -5.22 4.70 11.53
N GLU A 199 -5.89 3.83 12.28
CA GLU A 199 -7.06 3.08 11.79
C GLU A 199 -8.39 3.57 12.35
N GLN A 200 -8.36 4.55 13.28
CA GLN A 200 -9.54 5.09 13.97
C GLN A 200 -10.41 4.00 14.64
N MET A 201 -9.77 2.94 15.15
CA MET A 201 -10.41 1.86 15.89
C MET A 201 -9.56 1.41 17.08
N THR A 202 -10.14 0.66 18.01
CA THR A 202 -9.38 0.07 19.12
C THR A 202 -8.66 -1.21 18.69
N SER A 203 -7.60 -1.59 19.41
CA SER A 203 -6.94 -2.89 19.21
C SER A 203 -7.89 -4.08 19.38
N GLU A 204 -8.90 -3.98 20.23
CA GLU A 204 -9.93 -5.02 20.40
C GLU A 204 -10.79 -5.18 19.14
N GLN A 205 -11.21 -4.05 18.55
CA GLN A 205 -11.96 -4.06 17.29
C GLN A 205 -11.11 -4.63 16.14
N LEU A 206 -9.84 -4.22 16.05
CA LEU A 206 -8.91 -4.76 15.08
C LEU A 206 -8.78 -6.29 15.23
N PHE A 207 -8.50 -6.79 16.43
CA PHE A 207 -8.30 -8.22 16.63
C PHE A 207 -9.57 -9.05 16.50
N THR A 208 -10.75 -8.48 16.69
CA THR A 208 -12.02 -9.15 16.34
C THR A 208 -12.05 -9.51 14.85
N ILE A 209 -11.56 -8.62 13.98
CA ILE A 209 -11.49 -8.84 12.53
C ILE A 209 -10.37 -9.83 12.18
N LEU A 210 -9.18 -9.62 12.75
CA LEU A 210 -8.02 -10.46 12.48
C LEU A 210 -8.21 -11.90 12.97
N ASP A 211 -8.81 -12.11 14.15
CA ASP A 211 -9.12 -13.44 14.68
C ASP A 211 -10.17 -14.18 13.83
N ASP A 212 -11.19 -13.49 13.29
CA ASP A 212 -12.16 -14.10 12.37
C ASP A 212 -11.46 -14.59 11.09
N PHE A 213 -10.56 -13.79 10.52
CA PHE A 213 -9.77 -14.21 9.35
C PHE A 213 -8.85 -15.40 9.66
N GLU A 214 -8.14 -15.32 10.78
CA GLU A 214 -7.24 -16.36 11.25
C GLU A 214 -7.99 -17.70 11.34
N GLN A 215 -9.15 -17.71 12.02
CA GLN A 215 -9.94 -18.92 12.26
C GLN A 215 -10.50 -19.50 10.97
N ARG A 216 -11.02 -18.66 10.07
CA ARG A 216 -11.60 -19.11 8.79
C ARG A 216 -10.57 -19.75 7.85
N THR A 217 -9.34 -19.26 7.88
CA THR A 217 -8.28 -19.70 6.95
C THR A 217 -7.39 -20.81 7.52
N ARG A 218 -7.35 -20.98 8.84
CA ARG A 218 -6.48 -21.95 9.52
C ARG A 218 -6.59 -23.38 8.95
N PRO A 219 -7.79 -23.97 8.74
CA PRO A 219 -7.87 -25.36 8.27
C PRO A 219 -7.31 -25.54 6.85
N ASN A 220 -7.68 -24.67 5.91
CA ASN A 220 -7.19 -24.77 4.52
C ASN A 220 -5.69 -24.47 4.42
N HIS A 221 -5.21 -23.50 5.21
CA HIS A 221 -3.79 -23.20 5.33
C HIS A 221 -3.00 -24.43 5.80
N GLN A 222 -3.44 -25.08 6.88
CA GLN A 222 -2.79 -26.30 7.38
C GLN A 222 -2.81 -27.43 6.34
N ASN A 223 -3.97 -27.67 5.70
CA ASN A 223 -4.08 -28.67 4.64
C ASN A 223 -3.09 -28.41 3.48
N SER A 224 -2.82 -27.15 3.15
CA SER A 224 -1.89 -26.77 2.09
C SER A 224 -0.44 -27.07 2.46
N LEU A 225 -0.06 -26.85 3.74
CA LEU A 225 1.24 -27.26 4.27
C LEU A 225 1.39 -28.79 4.27
N ASP A 226 0.36 -29.51 4.75
CA ASP A 226 0.36 -30.98 4.82
C ASP A 226 0.48 -31.60 3.42
N ASN A 227 -0.23 -31.04 2.43
CA ASN A 227 -0.12 -31.45 1.04
C ASN A 227 1.27 -31.18 0.47
N LEU A 228 1.86 -30.01 0.75
CA LEU A 228 3.23 -29.71 0.31
C LEU A 228 4.24 -30.69 0.90
N ALA A 229 4.15 -30.97 2.20
CA ALA A 229 5.01 -31.94 2.87
C ALA A 229 4.82 -33.36 2.31
N LYS A 230 3.59 -33.74 1.99
CA LYS A 230 3.30 -35.03 1.36
C LYS A 230 3.87 -35.15 -0.05
N GLU A 231 3.83 -34.08 -0.83
CA GLU A 231 4.28 -34.06 -2.23
C GLU A 231 5.80 -33.89 -2.37
N LYS A 232 6.40 -33.04 -1.53
CA LYS A 232 7.80 -32.61 -1.65
C LYS A 232 8.68 -32.95 -0.44
N GLY A 233 8.10 -33.59 0.58
CA GLY A 233 8.77 -33.93 1.84
C GLY A 233 8.76 -32.80 2.87
N GLU A 234 8.97 -33.15 4.14
CA GLU A 234 9.01 -32.19 5.26
C GLU A 234 10.06 -31.07 5.08
N GLN A 235 11.14 -31.33 4.33
CA GLN A 235 12.16 -30.32 4.04
C GLN A 235 11.60 -29.14 3.23
N ALA A 236 10.52 -29.33 2.48
CA ALA A 236 9.83 -28.26 1.77
C ALA A 236 9.18 -27.24 2.72
N LEU A 237 8.92 -27.59 3.99
CA LEU A 237 8.38 -26.67 5.00
C LEU A 237 9.47 -25.89 5.75
N GLN A 238 10.75 -26.16 5.48
CA GLN A 238 11.82 -25.33 6.04
C GLN A 238 11.81 -23.93 5.42
N ALA A 239 12.08 -22.90 6.22
CA ALA A 239 11.95 -21.51 5.83
C ALA A 239 12.70 -21.15 4.53
N HIS A 240 13.92 -21.67 4.35
CA HIS A 240 14.75 -21.46 3.16
C HIS A 240 14.30 -22.27 1.93
N ASN A 241 13.39 -23.23 2.10
CA ASN A 241 12.87 -24.06 1.02
C ASN A 241 11.42 -23.76 0.69
N PHE A 242 10.64 -23.23 1.64
CA PHE A 242 9.20 -23.09 1.52
C PHE A 242 8.77 -22.26 0.29
N PRO A 243 9.19 -20.99 0.11
CA PRO A 243 8.78 -20.22 -1.05
C PRO A 243 9.32 -20.79 -2.36
N PHE A 244 10.54 -21.36 -2.35
CA PHE A 244 11.12 -22.05 -3.52
C PHE A 244 10.28 -23.28 -3.91
N SER A 245 9.71 -23.99 -2.93
CA SER A 245 8.96 -25.22 -3.14
C SER A 245 7.66 -25.01 -3.92
N PHE A 246 7.15 -23.79 -4.05
CA PHE A 246 5.97 -23.50 -4.87
C PHE A 246 6.14 -22.27 -5.77
N ALA A 247 7.35 -21.72 -5.88
CA ALA A 247 7.67 -20.71 -6.87
C ALA A 247 7.57 -21.33 -8.27
N GLY A 248 6.58 -20.89 -9.06
CA GLY A 248 6.40 -21.32 -10.44
C GLY A 248 7.20 -20.46 -11.42
N ASP A 249 7.66 -21.06 -12.53
CA ASP A 249 8.32 -20.34 -13.64
C ASP A 249 7.32 -19.69 -14.63
N VAL A 250 6.06 -19.51 -14.19
CA VAL A 250 4.96 -19.07 -15.04
C VAL A 250 5.11 -17.60 -15.47
N MET A 251 5.79 -16.79 -14.67
CA MET A 251 6.03 -15.38 -15.00
C MET A 251 6.87 -15.22 -16.27
N ARG A 252 7.86 -16.10 -16.51
CA ARG A 252 8.63 -16.09 -17.76
C ARG A 252 7.78 -16.44 -18.98
N GLN A 253 6.77 -17.30 -18.81
CA GLN A 253 5.84 -17.65 -19.88
C GLN A 253 4.81 -16.53 -20.16
N LEU A 254 4.46 -15.76 -19.12
CA LEU A 254 3.55 -14.62 -19.23
C LEU A 254 4.21 -13.40 -19.89
N ASP A 255 5.52 -13.21 -19.68
CA ASP A 255 6.30 -12.03 -20.09
C ASP A 255 6.05 -11.57 -21.55
N PRO A 256 6.04 -12.45 -22.58
CA PRO A 256 5.77 -12.04 -23.96
C PRO A 256 4.40 -11.41 -24.20
N TYR A 257 3.44 -11.60 -23.28
CA TYR A 257 2.07 -11.07 -23.35
C TYR A 257 1.90 -9.78 -22.56
N VAL A 258 2.89 -9.40 -21.75
CA VAL A 258 2.85 -8.22 -20.87
C VAL A 258 4.09 -7.33 -21.02
N PRO A 259 4.50 -6.94 -22.24
CA PRO A 259 5.63 -6.05 -22.42
C PRO A 259 5.36 -4.68 -21.78
N PHE A 260 6.39 -4.09 -21.17
CA PHE A 260 6.24 -2.82 -20.47
C PHE A 260 5.81 -1.66 -21.38
N SER A 261 6.22 -1.69 -22.66
CA SER A 261 5.83 -0.69 -23.66
C SER A 261 4.30 -0.52 -23.77
N GLN A 262 3.53 -1.57 -23.51
CA GLN A 262 2.07 -1.57 -23.56
C GLN A 262 1.39 -1.22 -22.23
N SER A 263 2.14 -1.06 -21.13
CA SER A 263 1.59 -0.83 -19.80
C SER A 263 0.76 0.45 -19.72
N LEU A 264 1.26 1.55 -20.29
CA LEU A 264 0.57 2.84 -20.28
C LEU A 264 -0.78 2.77 -20.99
N ARG A 265 -0.80 2.20 -22.21
CA ARG A 265 -2.03 1.99 -22.98
C ARG A 265 -3.03 1.15 -22.22
N ARG A 266 -2.59 0.02 -21.65
CA ARG A 266 -3.46 -0.89 -20.90
C ARG A 266 -4.06 -0.24 -19.66
N TRP A 267 -3.30 0.61 -18.98
CA TRP A 267 -3.81 1.42 -17.87
C TRP A 267 -4.86 2.42 -18.34
N VAL A 268 -4.54 3.27 -19.32
CA VAL A 268 -5.48 4.26 -19.90
C VAL A 268 -6.78 3.59 -20.34
N GLU A 269 -6.66 2.50 -21.09
CA GLU A 269 -7.81 1.78 -21.64
C GLU A 269 -8.63 1.06 -20.57
N SER A 270 -7.99 0.42 -19.58
CA SER A 270 -8.70 -0.30 -18.52
C SER A 270 -9.45 0.69 -17.63
N PHE A 271 -8.80 1.77 -17.20
CA PHE A 271 -9.41 2.78 -16.35
C PHE A 271 -10.51 3.55 -17.08
N GLY A 272 -10.29 3.86 -18.37
CA GLY A 272 -11.30 4.49 -19.22
C GLY A 272 -12.53 3.61 -19.41
N ARG A 273 -12.39 2.28 -19.58
CA ARG A 273 -13.54 1.36 -19.67
C ARG A 273 -14.23 1.08 -18.33
N LEU A 274 -13.56 1.34 -17.22
CA LEU A 274 -14.18 1.35 -15.89
C LEU A 274 -14.91 2.67 -15.59
N ASN A 275 -14.84 3.67 -16.48
CA ASN A 275 -15.29 5.05 -16.24
C ASN A 275 -14.66 5.66 -14.97
N ILE A 276 -13.38 5.41 -14.74
CA ILE A 276 -12.62 6.11 -13.72
C ILE A 276 -12.30 7.51 -14.25
N ASP A 277 -12.84 8.52 -13.58
CA ASP A 277 -12.71 9.94 -13.93
C ASP A 277 -11.73 10.60 -12.96
N TYR A 278 -10.70 11.29 -13.44
CA TYR A 278 -9.70 11.99 -12.63
C TYR A 278 -10.07 13.46 -12.35
N SER A 279 -11.33 13.84 -12.54
CA SER A 279 -11.93 15.13 -12.20
C SER A 279 -11.11 16.36 -12.63
N GLY A 280 -10.47 16.30 -13.81
CA GLY A 280 -9.66 17.37 -14.38
C GLY A 280 -8.24 17.49 -13.80
N ALA A 281 -7.75 16.47 -13.09
CA ALA A 281 -6.43 16.48 -12.47
C ALA A 281 -5.27 16.60 -13.48
N GLU A 282 -4.13 17.09 -13.00
CA GLU A 282 -2.86 17.03 -13.72
C GLU A 282 -2.01 15.90 -13.15
N LEU A 283 -1.58 14.96 -14.01
CA LEU A 283 -0.82 13.77 -13.65
C LEU A 283 0.59 13.84 -14.22
N THR A 284 1.60 13.66 -13.36
CA THR A 284 3.00 13.42 -13.78
C THR A 284 3.40 11.98 -13.46
N LEU A 285 3.80 11.23 -14.48
CA LEU A 285 4.17 9.83 -14.36
C LEU A 285 5.66 9.67 -14.63
N ASP A 286 6.40 9.15 -13.67
CA ASP A 286 7.82 8.83 -13.84
C ASP A 286 8.04 7.32 -13.68
N LEU A 287 8.02 6.58 -14.78
CA LEU A 287 7.81 5.12 -14.72
C LEU A 287 9.07 4.27 -14.86
N LEU A 288 10.19 4.87 -15.27
CA LEU A 288 11.41 4.14 -15.62
C LEU A 288 12.43 4.19 -14.48
N ASP A 289 13.18 3.11 -14.29
CA ASP A 289 14.34 3.14 -13.40
C ASP A 289 15.45 4.02 -14.00
N ARG A 290 16.10 4.82 -13.14
CA ARG A 290 17.32 5.55 -13.50
C ARG A 290 18.19 5.77 -12.27
N LYS A 291 19.47 6.02 -12.53
CA LYS A 291 20.42 6.41 -11.48
C LYS A 291 19.97 7.70 -10.78
N GLY A 292 19.98 7.70 -9.45
CA GLY A 292 19.63 8.85 -8.62
C GLY A 292 18.14 8.96 -8.28
N LYS A 293 17.28 8.21 -8.97
CA LYS A 293 15.85 8.10 -8.64
C LYS A 293 15.64 7.19 -7.42
N TYR A 294 14.68 7.57 -6.58
CA TYR A 294 14.21 6.76 -5.47
C TYR A 294 13.66 5.41 -5.93
N GLN A 295 14.13 4.33 -5.30
CA GLN A 295 13.93 2.94 -5.73
C GLN A 295 12.68 2.30 -5.11
N ASN A 296 11.54 2.98 -5.16
CA ASN A 296 10.22 2.40 -4.85
C ASN A 296 9.10 3.09 -5.66
N GLY A 297 7.97 2.40 -5.83
CA GLY A 297 6.73 3.04 -6.30
C GLY A 297 6.10 3.89 -5.19
N PHE A 298 5.51 5.02 -5.57
CA PHE A 298 4.66 5.84 -4.69
C PHE A 298 3.80 6.82 -5.52
N CYS A 299 2.74 7.33 -4.90
CA CYS A 299 1.86 8.36 -5.44
C CYS A 299 1.67 9.46 -4.39
N HIS A 300 1.80 10.72 -4.80
CA HIS A 300 1.60 11.87 -3.91
C HIS A 300 0.91 13.03 -4.63
N GLY A 301 0.18 13.86 -3.89
CA GLY A 301 -0.68 14.91 -4.47
C GLY A 301 -0.26 16.33 -4.10
N PRO A 302 0.74 16.97 -4.76
CA PRO A 302 1.18 18.33 -4.44
C PRO A 302 0.08 19.37 -4.24
N ILE A 303 -0.99 19.25 -5.03
CA ILE A 303 -2.23 19.99 -4.83
C ILE A 303 -3.35 18.97 -4.55
N PRO A 304 -3.83 18.87 -3.30
CA PRO A 304 -4.98 18.01 -2.98
C PRO A 304 -6.26 18.56 -3.61
N SER A 305 -7.14 17.68 -4.11
CA SER A 305 -8.45 18.13 -4.58
C SER A 305 -9.40 18.45 -3.43
N PHE A 306 -10.18 19.52 -3.55
CA PHE A 306 -11.25 19.87 -2.61
C PHE A 306 -12.15 20.96 -3.22
N ILE A 307 -13.25 21.29 -2.53
CA ILE A 307 -14.14 22.40 -2.87
C ILE A 307 -13.79 23.62 -2.03
N ASP A 308 -13.19 24.64 -2.64
CA ASP A 308 -12.90 25.93 -2.00
C ASP A 308 -14.03 26.91 -2.24
N GLN A 309 -14.85 27.15 -1.22
CA GLN A 309 -15.94 28.14 -1.26
C GLN A 309 -16.87 27.96 -2.48
N GLY A 310 -17.16 26.71 -2.83
CA GLY A 310 -18.01 26.34 -3.97
C GLY A 310 -17.27 26.16 -5.30
N ASN A 311 -15.97 26.48 -5.36
CA ASN A 311 -15.13 26.27 -6.54
C ASN A 311 -14.38 24.94 -6.44
N TRP A 312 -14.38 24.17 -7.53
CA TRP A 312 -13.60 22.94 -7.62
C TRP A 312 -12.10 23.25 -7.79
N ILE A 313 -11.28 22.67 -6.90
CA ILE A 313 -9.83 22.65 -7.03
C ILE A 313 -9.44 21.25 -7.51
N ALA A 314 -9.01 21.14 -8.77
CA ALA A 314 -8.52 19.88 -9.32
C ALA A 314 -7.17 19.50 -8.71
N ALA A 315 -6.93 18.20 -8.53
CA ALA A 315 -5.66 17.73 -7.98
C ALA A 315 -4.49 17.91 -8.96
N GLN A 316 -3.29 18.09 -8.40
CA GLN A 316 -2.05 17.74 -9.08
C GLN A 316 -1.51 16.51 -8.38
N VAL A 317 -1.27 15.44 -9.13
CA VAL A 317 -0.80 14.15 -8.60
C VAL A 317 0.40 13.70 -9.40
N ASN A 318 1.46 13.28 -8.71
CA ASN A 318 2.58 12.61 -9.35
C ASN A 318 2.70 11.20 -8.78
N PHE A 319 3.07 10.26 -9.64
CA PHE A 319 3.40 8.92 -9.18
C PHE A 319 4.51 8.30 -10.02
N THR A 320 5.13 7.28 -9.44
CA THR A 320 6.37 6.70 -9.96
C THR A 320 6.37 5.18 -9.90
N SER A 321 7.14 4.58 -10.81
CA SER A 321 7.54 3.17 -10.75
C SER A 321 9.00 3.03 -11.18
N ASN A 322 9.60 1.84 -11.03
CA ASN A 322 11.01 1.62 -11.37
C ASN A 322 11.15 0.51 -12.42
N ALA A 323 10.35 0.59 -13.47
CA ALA A 323 10.37 -0.41 -14.52
C ALA A 323 11.70 -0.40 -15.29
N LYS A 324 12.17 -1.59 -15.64
CA LYS A 324 13.31 -1.87 -16.50
C LYS A 324 12.83 -2.65 -17.72
N PRO A 325 12.41 -1.96 -18.79
CA PRO A 325 11.74 -2.61 -19.94
C PRO A 325 12.54 -3.76 -20.55
N ASP A 326 13.87 -3.73 -20.43
CA ASP A 326 14.81 -4.73 -20.92
C ASP A 326 14.96 -5.98 -20.01
N GLN A 327 14.27 -6.02 -18.87
CA GLN A 327 14.30 -7.14 -17.92
C GLN A 327 13.03 -7.99 -17.97
N VAL A 328 13.21 -9.30 -18.09
CA VAL A 328 12.11 -10.29 -18.01
C VAL A 328 11.34 -10.13 -16.69
N GLY A 329 10.03 -10.05 -16.77
CA GLY A 329 9.12 -9.85 -15.65
C GLY A 329 8.83 -8.37 -15.35
N SER A 330 9.68 -7.44 -15.79
CA SER A 330 9.49 -6.01 -15.50
C SER A 330 8.22 -5.45 -16.13
N GLY A 331 7.73 -6.03 -17.21
CA GLY A 331 6.48 -5.61 -17.82
C GLY A 331 5.26 -5.86 -16.92
N TYR A 332 5.19 -7.05 -16.31
CA TYR A 332 4.13 -7.36 -15.33
C TYR A 332 4.27 -6.55 -14.04
N ASP A 333 5.48 -6.45 -13.49
CA ASP A 333 5.70 -5.67 -12.27
C ASP A 333 5.41 -4.19 -12.49
N GLY A 334 5.85 -3.65 -13.63
CA GLY A 334 5.64 -2.25 -14.02
C GLY A 334 4.16 -1.90 -14.24
N ILE A 335 3.38 -2.76 -14.89
CA ILE A 335 1.93 -2.53 -15.02
C ILE A 335 1.20 -2.69 -13.68
N ASN A 336 1.65 -3.60 -12.81
CA ASN A 336 1.09 -3.76 -11.47
C ASN A 336 1.26 -2.49 -10.64
N THR A 337 2.47 -1.93 -10.59
CA THR A 337 2.71 -0.64 -9.93
C THR A 337 1.90 0.48 -10.61
N LEU A 338 1.85 0.55 -11.94
CA LEU A 338 1.07 1.57 -12.64
C LEU A 338 -0.44 1.52 -12.30
N PHE A 339 -1.04 0.34 -12.20
CA PHE A 339 -2.45 0.20 -11.80
C PHE A 339 -2.65 0.58 -10.33
N HIS A 340 -1.73 0.17 -9.47
CA HIS A 340 -1.76 0.49 -8.04
C HIS A 340 -1.71 2.01 -7.83
N GLU A 341 -0.66 2.66 -8.33
CA GLU A 341 -0.47 4.11 -8.19
C GLU A 341 -1.54 4.91 -8.95
N GLY A 342 -1.97 4.42 -10.11
CA GLY A 342 -3.08 4.99 -10.86
C GLY A 342 -4.38 4.99 -10.06
N GLY A 343 -4.61 3.96 -9.23
CA GLY A 343 -5.74 3.88 -8.30
C GLY A 343 -5.64 4.89 -7.15
N HIS A 344 -4.45 5.10 -6.57
CA HIS A 344 -4.22 6.18 -5.62
C HIS A 344 -4.47 7.55 -6.25
N ALA A 345 -3.97 7.77 -7.46
CA ALA A 345 -4.18 9.04 -8.17
C ALA A 345 -5.66 9.29 -8.47
N ALA A 346 -6.43 8.24 -8.80
CA ALA A 346 -7.88 8.35 -8.98
C ALA A 346 -8.57 8.72 -7.65
N HIS A 347 -8.17 8.12 -6.54
CA HIS A 347 -8.66 8.50 -5.21
C HIS A 347 -8.35 9.99 -4.91
N PHE A 348 -7.09 10.41 -4.98
CA PHE A 348 -6.69 11.78 -4.67
C PHE A 348 -7.32 12.83 -5.57
N ALA A 349 -7.64 12.48 -6.82
CA ALA A 349 -8.31 13.37 -7.75
C ALA A 349 -9.81 13.54 -7.48
N ASN A 350 -10.43 12.67 -6.68
CA ASN A 350 -11.88 12.60 -6.51
C ASN A 350 -12.38 12.99 -5.11
N VAL A 351 -11.54 13.49 -4.22
CA VAL A 351 -12.01 13.98 -2.91
C VAL A 351 -12.73 15.32 -3.11
N LYS A 352 -14.02 15.38 -2.74
CA LYS A 352 -14.94 16.51 -3.00
C LYS A 352 -15.44 17.16 -1.71
N MET A 353 -14.67 17.04 -0.64
CA MET A 353 -14.93 17.71 0.63
C MET A 353 -14.49 19.18 0.58
N ASN A 354 -14.87 19.98 1.58
CA ASN A 354 -14.69 21.44 1.59
C ASN A 354 -13.32 21.91 2.16
N SER A 355 -12.37 20.99 2.33
CA SER A 355 -11.06 21.30 2.93
C SER A 355 -10.00 20.29 2.47
N PRO A 356 -8.75 20.70 2.26
CA PRO A 356 -7.66 19.79 1.87
C PRO A 356 -7.27 18.79 2.97
N CYS A 357 -7.67 19.01 4.23
CA CYS A 357 -7.42 18.04 5.30
C CYS A 357 -8.14 16.70 5.09
N PHE A 358 -9.14 16.65 4.21
CA PHE A 358 -9.85 15.42 3.85
C PHE A 358 -9.15 14.59 2.78
N SER A 359 -8.20 15.19 2.07
CA SER A 359 -7.51 14.63 0.90
C SER A 359 -6.05 14.26 1.22
N GLN A 360 -5.79 13.92 2.48
CA GLN A 360 -4.46 13.59 2.98
C GLN A 360 -4.15 12.11 2.75
N GLU A 361 -2.88 11.80 2.53
CA GLU A 361 -2.39 10.41 2.37
C GLU A 361 -2.30 9.68 3.72
N PHE A 362 -1.84 10.38 4.75
CA PHE A 362 -1.60 9.82 6.08
C PHE A 362 -2.68 10.19 7.10
N ALA A 363 -2.51 9.74 8.35
CA ALA A 363 -3.42 10.01 9.45
C ALA A 363 -3.97 11.45 9.41
N PRO A 364 -5.28 11.68 9.54
CA PRO A 364 -6.30 10.74 10.00
C PRO A 364 -6.80 9.78 8.90
N THR A 365 -6.26 9.84 7.69
CA THR A 365 -6.54 8.83 6.65
C THR A 365 -5.98 7.47 7.08
N SER A 366 -6.83 6.45 7.04
CA SER A 366 -6.44 5.07 7.31
C SER A 366 -5.62 4.51 6.15
N MET A 367 -4.53 3.81 6.47
CA MET A 367 -3.72 3.12 5.47
C MET A 367 -4.58 2.06 4.76
N ALA A 368 -5.38 1.29 5.52
CA ALA A 368 -6.29 0.32 4.94
C ALA A 368 -7.28 0.95 3.95
N TYR A 369 -7.81 2.14 4.27
CA TYR A 369 -8.65 2.88 3.33
C TYR A 369 -7.88 3.24 2.06
N ALA A 370 -6.73 3.91 2.18
CA ALA A 370 -5.91 4.34 1.04
C ALA A 370 -5.49 3.16 0.14
N GLU A 371 -5.05 2.06 0.72
CA GLU A 371 -4.62 0.85 0.01
C GLU A 371 -5.80 0.10 -0.64
N THR A 372 -6.99 0.13 -0.05
CA THR A 372 -8.16 -0.59 -0.61
C THR A 372 -8.45 -0.19 -2.05
N GLN A 373 -8.29 1.09 -2.39
CA GLN A 373 -8.71 1.60 -3.69
C GLN A 373 -7.65 1.33 -4.77
N SER A 374 -6.35 1.46 -4.44
CA SER A 374 -5.24 1.09 -5.31
C SER A 374 -5.20 -0.42 -5.56
N MET A 375 -5.28 -1.21 -4.48
CA MET A 375 -5.29 -2.67 -4.55
C MET A 375 -6.54 -3.24 -5.23
N PHE A 376 -7.68 -2.53 -5.22
CA PHE A 376 -8.82 -2.94 -6.04
C PHE A 376 -8.46 -2.87 -7.52
N CYS A 377 -7.79 -1.82 -7.96
CA CYS A 377 -7.42 -1.61 -9.36
C CYS A 377 -6.39 -2.64 -9.83
N ASP A 378 -5.30 -2.86 -9.08
CA ASP A 378 -4.28 -3.84 -9.45
C ASP A 378 -4.77 -5.30 -9.38
N SER A 379 -5.78 -5.60 -8.54
CA SER A 379 -6.35 -6.96 -8.43
C SER A 379 -6.93 -7.47 -9.76
N LEU A 380 -7.33 -6.56 -10.65
CA LEU A 380 -7.86 -6.88 -11.98
C LEU A 380 -6.83 -7.54 -12.90
N LEU A 381 -5.53 -7.27 -12.70
CA LEU A 381 -4.45 -7.79 -13.56
C LEU A 381 -4.30 -9.31 -13.49
N THR A 382 -4.87 -9.94 -12.47
CA THR A 382 -4.89 -11.39 -12.31
C THR A 382 -6.19 -12.05 -12.74
N ASP A 383 -7.22 -11.26 -13.09
CA ASP A 383 -8.49 -11.79 -13.59
C ASP A 383 -8.30 -12.34 -15.01
N ALA A 384 -8.78 -13.57 -15.24
CA ALA A 384 -8.52 -14.25 -16.50
C ALA A 384 -9.18 -13.55 -17.68
N ASP A 385 -10.33 -12.91 -17.47
CA ASP A 385 -10.99 -12.13 -18.52
C ASP A 385 -10.22 -10.84 -18.87
N TRP A 386 -9.61 -10.16 -17.88
CA TRP A 386 -8.69 -9.05 -18.12
C TRP A 386 -7.46 -9.52 -18.90
N LEU A 387 -6.81 -10.60 -18.45
CA LEU A 387 -5.65 -11.20 -19.13
C LEU A 387 -5.97 -11.56 -20.58
N LYS A 388 -7.15 -12.12 -20.86
CA LYS A 388 -7.58 -12.44 -22.23
C LYS A 388 -7.81 -11.20 -23.10
N GLN A 389 -8.27 -10.11 -22.53
CA GLN A 389 -8.55 -8.89 -23.29
C GLN A 389 -7.30 -8.03 -23.52
N TYR A 390 -6.41 -7.96 -22.55
CA TYR A 390 -5.31 -6.99 -22.51
C TYR A 390 -3.92 -7.62 -22.65
N ALA A 391 -3.67 -8.82 -22.11
CA ALA A 391 -2.37 -9.47 -22.19
C ALA A 391 -2.21 -10.21 -23.53
N LYS A 392 -1.77 -9.45 -24.54
CA LYS A 392 -1.53 -9.93 -25.91
C LYS A 392 -0.05 -9.88 -26.27
N ASN A 393 0.40 -10.86 -27.03
CA ASN A 393 1.74 -10.90 -27.61
C ASN A 393 1.86 -9.96 -28.84
N ALA A 394 3.06 -9.89 -29.43
CA ALA A 394 3.33 -9.09 -30.63
C ALA A 394 2.49 -9.48 -31.86
N ALA A 395 1.98 -10.73 -31.93
CA ALA A 395 1.06 -11.18 -32.98
C ALA A 395 -0.41 -10.82 -32.69
N GLY A 396 -0.69 -10.19 -31.55
CA GLY A 396 -2.05 -9.84 -31.11
C GLY A 396 -2.82 -11.00 -30.46
N GLU A 397 -2.15 -12.13 -30.19
CA GLU A 397 -2.75 -13.31 -29.58
C GLU A 397 -2.81 -13.16 -28.06
N ALA A 398 -3.95 -13.49 -27.46
CA ALA A 398 -4.12 -13.45 -26.01
C ALA A 398 -3.35 -14.57 -25.30
N VAL A 399 -2.99 -14.34 -24.04
CA VAL A 399 -2.33 -15.35 -23.20
C VAL A 399 -3.13 -16.68 -23.18
N PRO A 400 -2.50 -17.85 -23.40
CA PRO A 400 -3.16 -19.16 -23.35
C PRO A 400 -3.80 -19.50 -22.00
N ASP A 401 -4.94 -20.22 -22.03
CA ASP A 401 -5.62 -20.74 -20.82
C ASP A 401 -4.67 -21.58 -19.96
N THR A 402 -3.76 -22.32 -20.58
CA THR A 402 -2.78 -23.16 -19.90
C THR A 402 -1.83 -22.36 -19.03
N ILE A 403 -1.44 -21.15 -19.44
CA ILE A 403 -0.57 -20.28 -18.64
C ILE A 403 -1.38 -19.73 -17.45
N ILE A 404 -2.60 -19.24 -17.67
CA ILE A 404 -3.48 -18.75 -16.60
C ILE A 404 -3.73 -19.85 -15.56
N LYS A 405 -4.05 -21.07 -16.01
CA LYS A 405 -4.26 -22.21 -15.11
C LYS A 405 -3.00 -22.53 -14.31
N GLN A 406 -1.81 -22.52 -14.91
CA GLN A 406 -0.55 -22.75 -14.20
C GLN A 406 -0.29 -21.66 -13.13
N MET A 407 -0.66 -20.40 -13.39
CA MET A 407 -0.59 -19.33 -12.38
C MET A 407 -1.48 -19.65 -11.17
N ILE A 408 -2.71 -20.13 -11.42
CA ILE A 408 -3.66 -20.49 -10.36
C ILE A 408 -3.19 -21.72 -9.60
N ASP A 409 -2.79 -22.79 -10.30
CA ASP A 409 -2.33 -24.04 -9.70
C ASP A 409 -1.12 -23.82 -8.78
N SER A 410 -0.23 -22.87 -9.11
CA SER A 410 0.94 -22.55 -8.29
C SER A 410 0.64 -21.61 -7.12
N ARG A 411 -0.28 -20.66 -7.27
CA ARG A 411 -0.55 -19.62 -6.25
C ARG A 411 -1.68 -19.97 -5.30
N GLN A 412 -2.76 -20.57 -5.79
CA GLN A 412 -4.00 -20.76 -5.03
C GLN A 412 -3.79 -21.58 -3.74
N PRO A 413 -3.02 -22.69 -3.73
CA PRO A 413 -2.78 -23.45 -2.49
C PRO A 413 -2.13 -22.61 -1.38
N PHE A 414 -1.29 -21.63 -1.74
CA PHE A 414 -0.56 -20.79 -0.78
C PHE A 414 -1.11 -19.37 -0.67
N LYS A 415 -2.32 -19.12 -1.19
CA LYS A 415 -2.99 -17.82 -1.04
C LYS A 415 -3.23 -17.51 0.43
N ALA A 416 -3.74 -18.47 1.21
CA ALA A 416 -3.92 -18.32 2.66
C ALA A 416 -2.59 -18.01 3.38
N TYR A 417 -1.50 -18.70 3.04
CA TYR A 417 -0.18 -18.40 3.59
C TYR A 417 0.26 -16.96 3.32
N THR A 418 0.05 -16.47 2.09
CA THR A 418 0.43 -15.11 1.70
C THR A 418 -0.27 -14.07 2.59
N GLU A 419 -1.58 -14.17 2.76
CA GLU A 419 -2.32 -13.26 3.65
C GLU A 419 -1.95 -13.44 5.13
N ARG A 420 -1.73 -14.69 5.57
CA ARG A 420 -1.33 -15.00 6.95
C ARG A 420 0.08 -14.51 7.28
N SER A 421 0.96 -14.36 6.27
CA SER A 421 2.27 -13.73 6.42
C SER A 421 2.18 -12.24 6.74
N ILE A 422 1.07 -11.58 6.37
CA ILE A 422 0.74 -10.23 6.81
C ILE A 422 0.12 -10.26 8.20
N LEU A 423 -0.83 -11.18 8.42
CA LEU A 423 -1.53 -11.36 9.69
C LEU A 423 -0.60 -11.57 10.90
N VAL A 424 0.49 -12.33 10.74
CA VAL A 424 1.38 -12.67 11.87
C VAL A 424 2.07 -11.43 12.47
N VAL A 425 2.28 -10.38 11.69
CA VAL A 425 2.99 -9.16 12.11
C VAL A 425 2.24 -8.41 13.23
N PRO A 426 0.97 -8.01 13.09
CA PRO A 426 0.24 -7.35 14.17
C PRO A 426 0.05 -8.24 15.41
N TYR A 427 -0.04 -9.58 15.25
CA TYR A 427 -0.05 -10.49 16.42
C TYR A 427 1.27 -10.44 17.18
N PHE A 428 2.39 -10.42 16.46
CA PHE A 428 3.72 -10.30 17.06
C PHE A 428 3.91 -8.93 17.71
N GLU A 429 3.64 -7.83 17.00
CA GLU A 429 3.81 -6.48 17.55
C GLU A 429 2.94 -6.24 18.78
N ARG A 430 1.66 -6.63 18.75
CA ARG A 430 0.80 -6.49 19.92
C ARG A 430 1.35 -7.26 21.12
N ALA A 431 1.78 -8.50 20.93
CA ALA A 431 2.33 -9.31 22.01
C ALA A 431 3.68 -8.76 22.52
N LEU A 432 4.53 -8.26 21.62
CA LEU A 432 5.83 -7.64 21.94
C LEU A 432 5.63 -6.40 22.82
N TYR A 433 4.71 -5.52 22.45
CA TYR A 433 4.41 -4.30 23.21
C TYR A 433 3.67 -4.55 24.52
N GLN A 434 3.13 -5.76 24.74
CA GLN A 434 2.51 -6.16 26.00
C GLN A 434 3.50 -6.79 27.00
N LEU A 435 4.72 -7.12 26.58
CA LEU A 435 5.77 -7.57 27.51
C LEU A 435 6.15 -6.45 28.47
N SER A 436 6.43 -6.81 29.73
CA SER A 436 7.06 -5.90 30.67
C SER A 436 8.52 -5.64 30.31
N ASP A 437 9.09 -4.55 30.82
CA ASP A 437 10.48 -4.16 30.54
C ASP A 437 11.50 -5.23 30.98
N ASP A 438 11.18 -6.01 32.01
CA ASP A 438 12.00 -7.12 32.53
C ASP A 438 11.91 -8.38 31.64
N GLU A 439 10.79 -8.56 30.93
CA GLU A 439 10.59 -9.67 29.99
C GLU A 439 11.19 -9.41 28.61
N LEU A 440 11.45 -8.14 28.26
CA LEU A 440 12.08 -7.73 27.00
C LEU A 440 13.57 -8.10 26.97
N THR A 441 13.85 -9.40 26.75
CA THR A 441 15.19 -9.95 26.50
C THR A 441 15.29 -10.54 25.10
N PRO A 442 16.51 -10.66 24.52
CA PRO A 442 16.71 -11.28 23.21
C PRO A 442 16.11 -12.69 23.10
N GLU A 443 16.24 -13.51 24.14
CA GLU A 443 15.73 -14.88 24.17
C GLU A 443 14.21 -14.92 24.18
N THR A 444 13.57 -14.09 25.02
CA THR A 444 12.12 -14.02 25.13
C THR A 444 11.50 -13.53 23.82
N VAL A 445 12.05 -12.48 23.23
CA VAL A 445 11.52 -11.91 21.98
C VAL A 445 11.78 -12.84 20.79
N THR A 446 12.94 -13.48 20.71
CA THR A 446 13.20 -14.53 19.70
C THR A 446 12.17 -15.65 19.83
N LYS A 447 11.96 -16.17 21.05
CA LYS A 447 10.96 -17.22 21.29
C LYS A 447 9.54 -16.77 20.95
N LEU A 448 9.19 -15.52 21.26
CA LEU A 448 7.91 -14.93 20.89
C LEU A 448 7.71 -14.93 19.37
N ALA A 449 8.70 -14.48 18.60
CA ALA A 449 8.66 -14.49 17.14
C ALA A 449 8.46 -15.91 16.59
N ARG A 450 9.31 -16.88 17.00
CA ARG A 450 9.19 -18.28 16.55
C ARG A 450 7.81 -18.88 16.90
N ASN A 451 7.28 -18.60 18.08
CA ASN A 451 5.96 -19.08 18.51
C ASN A 451 4.81 -18.48 17.68
N MET A 452 4.87 -17.19 17.34
CA MET A 452 3.85 -16.54 16.52
C MET A 452 3.87 -17.07 15.09
N GLU A 453 5.04 -17.25 14.52
CA GLU A 453 5.19 -17.86 13.19
C GLU A 453 4.68 -19.30 13.17
N GLN A 454 4.98 -20.11 14.19
CA GLN A 454 4.41 -21.46 14.29
C GLN A 454 2.89 -21.43 14.44
N ARG A 455 2.34 -20.54 15.27
CA ARG A 455 0.90 -20.44 15.56
C ARG A 455 0.09 -19.98 14.35
N ILE A 456 0.60 -19.02 13.59
CA ILE A 456 -0.10 -18.36 12.50
C ILE A 456 0.30 -18.94 11.14
N LEU A 457 1.59 -19.14 10.89
CA LEU A 457 2.08 -19.66 9.60
C LEU A 457 2.21 -21.18 9.58
N GLY A 458 2.17 -21.87 10.72
CA GLY A 458 2.39 -23.32 10.77
C GLY A 458 3.85 -23.72 10.50
N LEU A 459 4.77 -22.75 10.44
CA LEU A 459 6.19 -22.95 10.17
C LEU A 459 7.01 -22.65 11.43
N ALA A 460 8.03 -23.47 11.70
CA ALA A 460 8.94 -23.24 12.84
C ALA A 460 9.71 -21.92 12.72
N CYS A 461 9.98 -21.53 11.47
CA CYS A 461 10.50 -20.21 11.10
C CYS A 461 9.93 -19.80 9.75
N SER A 462 9.65 -18.51 9.61
CA SER A 462 9.14 -17.84 8.43
C SER A 462 10.28 -17.66 7.42
N PRO A 463 10.01 -17.83 6.13
CA PRO A 463 10.95 -17.45 5.07
C PRO A 463 11.40 -15.99 5.15
N ARG A 464 10.54 -15.13 5.70
CA ARG A 464 10.87 -13.76 6.10
C ARG A 464 10.70 -13.66 7.63
N PRO A 465 11.76 -13.86 8.42
CA PRO A 465 11.71 -13.76 9.88
C PRO A 465 11.09 -12.43 10.33
N LEU A 466 10.22 -12.46 11.35
CA LEU A 466 9.39 -11.32 11.77
C LEU A 466 10.18 -10.03 12.02
N MET A 467 11.33 -10.10 12.72
CA MET A 467 12.12 -8.93 13.05
C MET A 467 13.00 -8.45 11.88
N ALA A 468 13.15 -9.25 10.82
CA ALA A 468 13.79 -8.82 9.57
C ALA A 468 12.86 -7.96 8.70
N ILE A 469 11.58 -7.81 9.07
CA ILE A 469 10.65 -6.90 8.41
C ILE A 469 11.01 -5.45 8.80
N PRO A 470 11.38 -4.57 7.84
CA PRO A 470 11.87 -3.22 8.16
C PRO A 470 10.88 -2.33 8.92
N HIS A 471 9.58 -2.59 8.79
CA HIS A 471 8.52 -1.73 9.30
C HIS A 471 8.56 -1.57 10.83
N LEU A 472 9.06 -2.59 11.55
CA LEU A 472 9.10 -2.58 13.00
C LEU A 472 10.03 -1.49 13.57
N LEU A 473 10.95 -0.95 12.76
CA LEU A 473 12.04 -0.09 13.24
C LEU A 473 11.78 1.41 13.14
N SER A 474 10.77 1.86 12.40
CA SER A 474 10.42 3.29 12.30
C SER A 474 9.07 3.59 12.92
N ASP A 475 8.92 4.74 13.57
CA ASP A 475 7.65 5.16 14.18
C ASP A 475 6.52 5.27 13.15
N GLU A 476 6.86 5.68 11.93
CA GLU A 476 5.89 5.87 10.84
C GLU A 476 5.25 4.57 10.37
N SER A 477 5.94 3.42 10.52
CA SER A 477 5.50 2.14 9.96
C SER A 477 5.37 0.99 10.96
N ALA A 478 5.81 1.19 12.21
CA ALA A 478 5.57 0.23 13.28
C ALA A 478 4.07 0.20 13.64
N CYS A 479 3.55 -0.99 13.91
CA CYS A 479 2.12 -1.21 14.20
C CYS A 479 1.17 -0.71 13.09
N SER A 480 1.60 -0.69 11.83
CA SER A 480 0.73 -0.34 10.68
C SER A 480 0.51 -1.50 9.70
N TYR A 481 1.31 -2.57 9.76
CA TYR A 481 1.33 -3.64 8.75
C TYR A 481 -0.03 -4.32 8.54
N GLN A 482 -0.92 -4.29 9.55
CA GLN A 482 -2.30 -4.77 9.42
C GLN A 482 -3.09 -4.05 8.32
N GLY A 483 -2.79 -2.79 7.99
CA GLY A 483 -3.58 -2.04 7.01
C GLY A 483 -3.56 -2.68 5.62
N TYR A 484 -2.47 -3.35 5.23
CA TYR A 484 -2.41 -4.13 3.99
C TYR A 484 -3.42 -5.29 3.99
N LEU A 485 -3.51 -6.03 5.10
CA LEU A 485 -4.45 -7.13 5.22
C LEU A 485 -5.90 -6.63 5.28
N LEU A 486 -6.14 -5.53 6.00
CA LEU A 486 -7.46 -4.91 6.06
C LEU A 486 -7.89 -4.42 4.67
N ALA A 487 -6.96 -3.87 3.88
CA ALA A 487 -7.21 -3.46 2.50
C ALA A 487 -7.52 -4.66 1.59
N HIS A 488 -6.75 -5.75 1.67
CA HIS A 488 -7.10 -6.98 0.93
C HIS A 488 -8.49 -7.53 1.30
N MET A 489 -8.86 -7.52 2.58
CA MET A 489 -10.21 -7.92 3.01
C MET A 489 -11.28 -7.04 2.35
N ALA A 490 -11.05 -5.73 2.33
CA ALA A 490 -11.96 -4.77 1.74
C ALA A 490 -12.06 -4.98 0.23
N VAL A 491 -10.94 -5.12 -0.48
CA VAL A 491 -10.89 -5.43 -1.92
C VAL A 491 -11.76 -6.64 -2.26
N TYR A 492 -11.62 -7.76 -1.53
CA TYR A 492 -12.41 -8.95 -1.81
C TYR A 492 -13.90 -8.79 -1.45
N GLN A 493 -14.24 -8.00 -0.43
CA GLN A 493 -15.62 -7.64 -0.13
C GLN A 493 -16.23 -6.77 -1.24
N THR A 494 -15.49 -5.78 -1.74
CA THR A 494 -15.89 -4.92 -2.86
C THR A 494 -16.05 -5.71 -4.16
N ARG A 495 -15.09 -6.58 -4.48
CA ARG A 495 -15.15 -7.47 -5.65
C ARG A 495 -16.34 -8.41 -5.59
N ALA A 496 -16.63 -8.99 -4.43
CA ALA A 496 -17.80 -9.84 -4.24
C ALA A 496 -19.11 -9.07 -4.43
N TYR A 497 -19.20 -7.84 -3.91
CA TYR A 497 -20.33 -6.95 -4.15
C TYR A 497 -20.54 -6.70 -5.64
N PHE A 498 -19.54 -6.19 -6.36
CA PHE A 498 -19.65 -5.88 -7.78
C PHE A 498 -19.91 -7.12 -8.64
N THR A 499 -19.28 -8.26 -8.34
CA THR A 499 -19.55 -9.50 -9.08
C THR A 499 -21.00 -9.93 -8.90
N ARG A 500 -21.56 -9.81 -7.68
CA ARG A 500 -22.96 -10.17 -7.41
C ARG A 500 -23.95 -9.20 -8.07
N THR A 501 -23.68 -7.90 -8.07
CA THR A 501 -24.63 -6.88 -8.53
C THR A 501 -24.48 -6.54 -10.01
N LEU A 502 -23.27 -6.59 -10.55
CA LEU A 502 -22.93 -6.20 -11.93
C LEU A 502 -22.53 -7.40 -12.81
N GLY A 503 -22.26 -8.56 -12.22
CA GLY A 503 -21.92 -9.80 -12.93
C GLY A 503 -20.44 -9.97 -13.26
N TYR A 504 -19.71 -8.89 -13.54
CA TYR A 504 -18.29 -8.93 -13.91
C TYR A 504 -17.58 -7.62 -13.59
N LEU A 505 -16.24 -7.67 -13.50
CA LEU A 505 -15.40 -6.52 -13.15
C LEU A 505 -14.75 -5.87 -14.38
N THR A 506 -14.07 -6.66 -15.21
CA THR A 506 -13.31 -6.20 -16.37
C THR A 506 -14.18 -5.39 -17.35
N ASP A 507 -13.77 -4.15 -17.63
CA ASP A 507 -14.44 -3.19 -18.52
C ASP A 507 -15.88 -2.80 -18.10
N ASN A 508 -16.25 -2.99 -16.82
CA ASN A 508 -17.55 -2.61 -16.32
C ASN A 508 -17.63 -1.12 -15.98
N THR A 509 -18.39 -0.38 -16.79
CA THR A 509 -18.52 1.08 -16.76
C THR A 509 -19.21 1.64 -15.51
N GLU A 510 -19.83 0.80 -14.67
CA GLU A 510 -20.49 1.22 -13.44
C GLU A 510 -19.52 1.31 -12.24
N ILE A 511 -18.35 0.68 -12.33
CA ILE A 511 -17.41 0.55 -11.19
C ILE A 511 -16.80 1.90 -10.80
N GLY A 512 -16.20 2.63 -11.73
CA GLY A 512 -15.57 3.93 -11.46
C GLY A 512 -16.52 4.93 -10.79
N PRO A 513 -17.74 5.15 -11.32
CA PRO A 513 -18.74 6.01 -10.68
C PRO A 513 -19.14 5.57 -9.26
N LEU A 514 -19.24 4.27 -9.00
CA LEU A 514 -19.56 3.74 -7.67
C LEU A 514 -18.40 3.94 -6.68
N LEU A 515 -17.15 3.70 -7.10
CA LEU A 515 -15.98 3.99 -6.28
C LEU A 515 -15.85 5.48 -5.98
N ALA A 516 -16.03 6.34 -6.98
CA ALA A 516 -15.99 7.80 -6.81
C ALA A 516 -17.03 8.29 -5.79
N LYS A 517 -18.26 7.76 -5.89
CA LYS A 517 -19.34 8.12 -4.97
C LYS A 517 -19.10 7.63 -3.55
N HIS A 518 -18.75 6.36 -3.39
CA HIS A 518 -18.78 5.70 -2.08
C HIS A 518 -17.44 5.68 -1.36
N TYR A 519 -16.33 5.61 -2.10
CA TYR A 519 -14.98 5.54 -1.52
C TYR A 519 -14.27 6.89 -1.58
N TRP A 520 -14.24 7.57 -2.73
CA TRP A 520 -13.33 8.71 -2.92
C TRP A 520 -13.92 10.06 -2.48
N SER A 521 -15.19 10.36 -2.81
CA SER A 521 -15.75 11.72 -2.67
C SER A 521 -15.67 12.33 -1.28
N ARG A 522 -15.65 11.49 -0.23
CA ARG A 522 -15.62 11.92 1.16
C ARG A 522 -14.22 11.94 1.79
N GLY A 523 -13.20 11.39 1.11
CA GLY A 523 -11.86 11.26 1.68
C GLY A 523 -11.90 10.67 3.10
N ASN A 524 -11.04 11.18 3.99
CA ASN A 524 -10.97 10.73 5.38
C ASN A 524 -12.09 11.25 6.31
N HIS A 525 -13.12 11.92 5.79
CA HIS A 525 -14.32 12.26 6.57
C HIS A 525 -15.10 11.00 7.00
N LEU A 526 -14.99 9.92 6.23
CA LEU A 526 -15.55 8.62 6.57
C LEU A 526 -14.43 7.66 6.98
N SER A 527 -14.71 6.81 7.96
CA SER A 527 -13.79 5.72 8.31
C SER A 527 -13.77 4.64 7.22
N HIS A 528 -12.73 3.81 7.23
CA HIS A 528 -12.59 2.68 6.30
C HIS A 528 -13.86 1.80 6.27
N ASN A 529 -14.37 1.41 7.44
CA ASN A 529 -15.62 0.64 7.53
C ASN A 529 -16.83 1.37 6.95
N GLN A 530 -16.98 2.67 7.20
CA GLN A 530 -18.12 3.46 6.70
C GLN A 530 -18.15 3.54 5.18
N THR A 531 -16.98 3.63 4.54
CA THR A 531 -16.90 3.64 3.06
C THR A 531 -17.37 2.32 2.47
N ILE A 532 -16.96 1.19 3.05
CA ILE A 532 -17.36 -0.16 2.63
C ILE A 532 -18.86 -0.41 2.86
N GLU A 533 -19.38 -0.01 4.02
CA GLU A 533 -20.80 -0.12 4.35
C GLU A 533 -21.64 0.76 3.40
N SER A 534 -21.14 1.93 3.02
CA SER A 534 -21.80 2.82 2.06
C SER A 534 -21.96 2.18 0.67
N LEU A 535 -20.94 1.46 0.18
CA LEU A 535 -20.99 0.78 -1.11
C LEU A 535 -21.80 -0.53 -1.04
N THR A 536 -21.46 -1.38 -0.07
CA THR A 536 -21.88 -2.79 -0.06
C THR A 536 -23.17 -3.05 0.71
N GLY A 537 -23.56 -2.12 1.59
CA GLY A 537 -24.64 -2.31 2.57
C GLY A 537 -24.28 -3.28 3.70
N GLU A 538 -23.03 -3.76 3.75
CA GLU A 538 -22.53 -4.70 4.74
C GLU A 538 -21.31 -4.08 5.44
N ARG A 539 -21.20 -4.28 6.75
CA ARG A 539 -20.02 -3.85 7.51
C ARG A 539 -18.77 -4.60 7.05
N PHE A 540 -17.62 -3.95 7.22
CA PHE A 540 -16.32 -4.53 6.90
C PHE A 540 -16.08 -5.85 7.66
N ASN A 541 -15.67 -6.88 6.94
CA ASN A 541 -15.36 -8.18 7.54
C ASN A 541 -14.39 -9.03 6.70
N ALA A 542 -13.81 -10.04 7.33
CA ALA A 542 -12.77 -10.88 6.75
C ALA A 542 -13.28 -11.99 5.80
N LYS A 543 -14.60 -12.22 5.74
CA LYS A 543 -15.19 -13.42 5.15
C LYS A 543 -14.81 -13.60 3.68
N TYR A 544 -14.90 -12.54 2.88
CA TYR A 544 -14.74 -12.64 1.42
C TYR A 544 -13.30 -12.98 1.01
N LEU A 545 -12.30 -12.39 1.69
CA LEU A 545 -10.91 -12.79 1.48
C LEU A 545 -10.66 -14.21 1.98
N ALA A 546 -11.23 -14.60 3.13
CA ALA A 546 -11.08 -15.94 3.66
C ALA A 546 -11.68 -17.01 2.73
N ASP A 547 -12.87 -16.75 2.16
CA ASP A 547 -13.50 -17.64 1.18
C ASP A 547 -12.62 -17.79 -0.06
N ALA A 548 -12.04 -16.70 -0.58
CA ALA A 548 -11.12 -16.74 -1.70
C ALA A 548 -9.82 -17.52 -1.37
N CYS A 549 -9.30 -17.40 -0.15
CA CYS A 549 -8.17 -18.18 0.34
C CYS A 549 -8.48 -19.67 0.49
N ASN A 550 -9.76 -20.02 0.68
CA ASN A 550 -10.22 -21.39 0.94
C ASN A 550 -10.64 -22.15 -0.33
N LEU A 551 -10.61 -21.51 -1.50
CA LEU A 551 -10.86 -22.20 -2.77
C LEU A 551 -9.76 -23.21 -3.05
N SER A 552 -10.15 -24.38 -3.58
CA SER A 552 -9.22 -25.29 -4.23
C SER A 552 -8.70 -24.65 -5.55
N ALA A 553 -7.54 -25.09 -6.04
CA ALA A 553 -7.04 -24.66 -7.34
C ALA A 553 -8.02 -25.00 -8.48
N GLU A 554 -8.74 -26.11 -8.38
CA GLU A 554 -9.76 -26.52 -9.35
C GLU A 554 -10.95 -25.56 -9.33
N ASP A 555 -11.46 -25.17 -8.16
CA ASP A 555 -12.60 -24.26 -8.05
C ASP A 555 -12.22 -22.83 -8.45
N ALA A 556 -11.02 -22.37 -8.08
CA ALA A 556 -10.48 -21.10 -8.55
C ALA A 556 -10.37 -21.08 -10.08
N TRP A 557 -9.87 -22.17 -10.69
CA TRP A 557 -9.81 -22.27 -12.14
C TRP A 557 -11.20 -22.28 -12.79
N LYS A 558 -12.17 -23.00 -12.24
CA LYS A 558 -13.56 -23.00 -12.75
C LYS A 558 -14.18 -21.60 -12.76
N ILE A 559 -13.92 -20.79 -11.72
CA ILE A 559 -14.37 -19.39 -11.66
C ILE A 559 -13.76 -18.59 -12.81
N GLU A 560 -12.45 -18.71 -13.02
CA GLU A 560 -11.76 -18.00 -14.11
C GLU A 560 -12.18 -18.49 -15.51
N GLN A 561 -12.44 -19.78 -15.68
CA GLN A 561 -12.99 -20.33 -16.92
C GLN A 561 -14.37 -19.75 -17.25
N GLN A 562 -15.22 -19.57 -16.23
CA GLN A 562 -16.52 -18.94 -16.43
C GLN A 562 -16.36 -17.49 -16.89
N LYS A 563 -15.45 -16.72 -16.28
CA LYS A 563 -15.15 -15.34 -16.73
C LYS A 563 -14.68 -15.31 -18.20
N ILE A 564 -13.80 -16.23 -18.59
CA ILE A 564 -13.33 -16.36 -19.98
C ILE A 564 -14.51 -16.69 -20.92
N ALA A 565 -15.38 -17.64 -20.56
CA ALA A 565 -16.51 -18.03 -21.38
C ALA A 565 -17.49 -16.86 -21.58
N ASP A 566 -17.74 -16.10 -20.50
CA ASP A 566 -18.66 -14.97 -20.50
C ASP A 566 -18.20 -13.81 -21.40
N LEU A 567 -16.88 -13.65 -21.64
CA LEU A 567 -16.35 -12.63 -22.54
C LEU A 567 -17.02 -12.63 -23.92
N SER A 568 -17.35 -13.82 -24.44
CA SER A 568 -17.98 -13.97 -25.76
C SER A 568 -19.39 -13.35 -25.84
N SER A 569 -20.07 -13.21 -24.70
CA SER A 569 -21.41 -12.64 -24.62
C SER A 569 -21.41 -11.16 -24.22
N ARG A 570 -20.30 -10.64 -23.69
CA ARG A 570 -20.17 -9.25 -23.27
C ARG A 570 -19.88 -8.35 -24.47
N LYS A 571 -20.63 -7.24 -24.57
CA LYS A 571 -20.24 -6.14 -25.46
C LYS A 571 -19.15 -5.34 -24.76
N ARG A 572 -17.97 -5.27 -25.37
CA ARG A 572 -16.88 -4.44 -24.84
C ARG A 572 -17.24 -2.96 -24.91
N SER A 573 -17.04 -2.26 -23.80
CA SER A 573 -17.27 -0.82 -23.68
C SER A 573 -16.24 -0.03 -24.48
N ASP A 574 -16.64 1.14 -24.99
CA ASP A 574 -15.69 2.11 -25.56
C ASP A 574 -14.83 2.70 -24.44
N VAL A 575 -13.63 3.16 -24.78
CA VAL A 575 -12.72 3.79 -23.81
C VAL A 575 -13.21 5.21 -23.55
N ALA A 576 -13.66 5.50 -22.33
CA ALA A 576 -13.97 6.88 -21.93
C ALA A 576 -12.67 7.66 -21.64
N PRO A 577 -12.66 8.99 -21.84
CA PRO A 577 -11.53 9.82 -21.42
C PRO A 577 -11.34 9.74 -19.92
N LEU A 578 -10.08 9.68 -19.47
CA LEU A 578 -9.77 9.72 -18.04
C LEU A 578 -10.07 11.09 -17.38
N ASN A 579 -10.34 12.12 -18.18
CA ASN A 579 -10.57 13.49 -17.70
C ASN A 579 -9.37 14.00 -16.86
N ALA A 580 -8.15 13.82 -17.37
CA ALA A 580 -6.91 14.32 -16.80
C ALA A 580 -5.96 14.86 -17.87
N ARG A 581 -5.08 15.78 -17.47
CA ARG A 581 -3.89 16.15 -18.25
C ARG A 581 -2.75 15.26 -17.81
N ILE A 582 -2.26 14.42 -18.70
CA ILE A 582 -1.28 13.37 -18.38
C ILE A 582 0.02 13.68 -19.10
N LYS A 583 1.12 13.72 -18.34
CA LYS A 583 2.48 13.74 -18.87
C LYS A 583 3.30 12.60 -18.27
N VAL A 584 4.04 11.93 -19.12
CA VAL A 584 5.03 10.92 -18.73
C VAL A 584 6.41 11.52 -18.91
N VAL A 585 7.25 11.36 -17.90
CA VAL A 585 8.59 11.92 -17.85
C VAL A 585 9.63 10.85 -17.57
N ASP A 586 10.86 11.12 -18.01
CA ASP A 586 12.07 10.46 -17.53
C ASP A 586 13.01 11.55 -17.01
N GLY A 587 13.01 11.73 -15.68
CA GLY A 587 13.63 12.89 -15.03
C GLY A 587 12.96 14.20 -15.50
N ASP A 588 13.76 15.13 -16.03
CA ASP A 588 13.26 16.41 -16.54
C ASP A 588 12.74 16.35 -17.98
N THR A 589 12.89 15.19 -18.65
CA THR A 589 12.50 15.04 -20.05
C THR A 589 11.06 14.55 -20.15
N VAL A 590 10.19 15.29 -20.84
CA VAL A 590 8.84 14.82 -21.18
C VAL A 590 8.94 13.87 -22.37
N ILE A 591 8.60 12.60 -22.15
CA ILE A 591 8.65 11.57 -23.20
C ILE A 591 7.33 11.51 -23.99
N SER A 592 6.19 11.69 -23.31
CA SER A 592 4.86 11.71 -23.93
C SER A 592 3.83 12.47 -23.09
N ASP A 593 2.81 13.04 -23.73
CA ASP A 593 1.70 13.73 -23.08
C ASP A 593 0.39 13.55 -23.88
N ASN A 594 -0.76 13.83 -23.26
CA ASN A 594 -2.07 13.73 -23.90
C ASN A 594 -2.65 15.08 -24.39
N LEU A 595 -1.82 16.09 -24.66
CA LEU A 595 -2.32 17.39 -25.18
C LEU A 595 -3.04 17.27 -26.53
N VAL A 596 -2.69 16.25 -27.32
CA VAL A 596 -3.37 15.92 -28.58
C VAL A 596 -4.48 14.90 -28.35
N SER A 597 -4.15 13.74 -27.77
CA SER A 597 -5.10 12.68 -27.39
C SER A 597 -4.41 11.64 -26.52
N ASP A 598 -5.20 10.83 -25.80
CA ASP A 598 -4.68 9.67 -25.05
C ASP A 598 -4.04 8.61 -25.97
N GLU A 599 -4.47 8.52 -27.24
CA GLU A 599 -3.86 7.64 -28.23
C GLU A 599 -2.44 8.12 -28.61
N ASP A 600 -2.26 9.43 -28.79
CA ASP A 600 -0.93 9.99 -29.10
C ASP A 600 0.03 9.85 -27.91
N LEU A 601 -0.47 10.04 -26.69
CA LEU A 601 0.26 9.75 -25.45
C LEU A 601 0.82 8.32 -25.48
N CYS A 602 -0.06 7.32 -25.69
CA CYS A 602 0.32 5.91 -25.66
C CYS A 602 1.29 5.55 -26.79
N ARG A 603 1.02 5.98 -28.02
CA ARG A 603 1.87 5.70 -29.19
C ARG A 603 3.27 6.28 -29.02
N ARG A 604 3.39 7.51 -28.47
CA ARG A 604 4.69 8.14 -28.23
C ARG A 604 5.48 7.43 -27.13
N PHE A 605 4.80 7.04 -26.06
CA PHE A 605 5.42 6.23 -25.01
C PHE A 605 5.93 4.89 -25.56
N GLU A 606 5.11 4.16 -26.30
CA GLU A 606 5.49 2.89 -26.94
C GLU A 606 6.71 3.06 -27.87
N THR A 607 6.72 4.14 -28.67
CA THR A 607 7.84 4.46 -29.57
C THR A 607 9.12 4.72 -28.78
N TYR A 608 9.04 5.52 -27.71
CA TYR A 608 10.19 5.82 -26.85
C TYR A 608 10.77 4.54 -26.22
N ILE A 609 9.92 3.67 -25.65
CA ILE A 609 10.39 2.41 -25.06
C ILE A 609 11.07 1.52 -26.10
N ALA A 610 10.50 1.40 -27.30
CA ALA A 610 11.07 0.60 -28.38
C ALA A 610 12.42 1.17 -28.87
N GLU A 611 12.56 2.50 -28.97
CA GLU A 611 13.78 3.17 -29.42
C GLU A 611 14.91 3.08 -28.38
N GLU A 612 14.61 3.28 -27.10
CA GLU A 612 15.61 3.32 -26.03
C GLU A 612 16.02 1.93 -25.50
N TYR A 613 15.07 0.99 -25.41
CA TYR A 613 15.31 -0.32 -24.79
C TYR A 613 15.31 -1.49 -25.79
N GLY A 614 14.87 -1.27 -27.03
CA GLY A 614 14.88 -2.30 -28.08
C GLY A 614 13.90 -3.45 -27.88
N CYS A 615 12.84 -3.25 -27.08
CA CYS A 615 11.85 -4.26 -26.70
C CYS A 615 10.40 -3.87 -26.99
#